data_AF-A0A266ZYG2-F1
#
_entry.id   AF-A0A266ZYG2-F1
#
_cell.length_a   1.000
_cell.length_b   1.000
_cell.length_c   1.000
_cell.angle_alpha   90.00
_cell.angle_beta   90.00
_cell.angle_gamma   90.00
#
_symmetry.space_group_name_H-M   'P 1'
#
loop_
_entity.id
_entity.type
_entity.pdbx_description
1 polymer ?
#
loop_
_entity_poly.entity_id
_entity_poly.type
_entity_poly.pdbx_seq_one_letter_code
_entity_poly.pdbx_strand_id
1 'polypeptide(L)'
;MRKILGLAAKARSGKDTAAALLMAHPEVATYALADPLKEGCKALFGLTETETWDDNAKEVVLSSWGRSPRQLFQHVGTEWMRERDPLHWLKRADREINHQPVISSATAPACRETPASSNITATLNNPNSPFTLATQAIFGLSDSQLNEAKHIEDELWEATPAELVEHIKALVHRDFPNFDTQYQSHVNAHMNIQNTKHKFKNEKQLTENLKLTAEKKIYKSKINLSGKSLIIIKDIRFENEADYIRKLGGEIWHIIRPSAKAVNPHPSESGIAIKEGDLTIYNTGTLDEYERAVNAAWTTIKSTL
;
A
#
# COMPACT_ATOMS: atom_id res chain seq x y z
N MET A 1 9.41 -15.78 -11.70
CA MET A 1 9.13 -14.71 -10.71
C MET A 1 9.54 -13.38 -11.32
N ARG A 2 8.88 -12.29 -10.95
CA ARG A 2 9.25 -10.93 -11.39
C ARG A 2 10.43 -10.44 -10.58
N LYS A 3 11.35 -9.70 -11.20
CA LYS A 3 12.47 -9.10 -10.50
C LYS A 3 11.98 -7.91 -9.67
N ILE A 4 12.51 -7.75 -8.46
CA ILE A 4 12.19 -6.62 -7.58
C ILE A 4 13.37 -5.65 -7.60
N LEU A 5 13.07 -4.36 -7.78
CA LEU A 5 14.02 -3.26 -7.64
C LEU A 5 13.63 -2.40 -6.43
N GLY A 6 14.42 -2.44 -5.37
CA GLY A 6 14.28 -1.53 -4.23
C GLY A 6 14.95 -0.19 -4.51
N LEU A 7 14.22 0.93 -4.36
CA LEU A 7 14.82 2.26 -4.40
C LEU A 7 15.04 2.78 -2.98
N ALA A 8 16.30 2.96 -2.61
CA ALA A 8 16.72 3.52 -1.34
C ALA A 8 17.22 4.96 -1.54
N ALA A 9 16.58 5.91 -0.86
CA ALA A 9 16.96 7.32 -0.97
C ALA A 9 16.44 8.14 0.20
N LYS A 10 17.20 9.17 0.60
CA LYS A 10 16.68 10.21 1.50
C LYS A 10 15.60 11.02 0.79
N ALA A 11 14.69 11.62 1.55
CA ALA A 11 13.69 12.55 1.02
C ALA A 11 14.34 13.62 0.13
N ARG A 12 13.70 13.95 -1.00
CA ARG A 12 14.18 14.94 -1.99
C ARG A 12 15.52 14.63 -2.65
N SER A 13 15.93 13.35 -2.70
CA SER A 13 17.15 12.92 -3.41
C SER A 13 16.94 12.61 -4.90
N GLY A 14 15.69 12.60 -5.39
CA GLY A 14 15.35 12.27 -6.78
C GLY A 14 14.73 10.88 -6.99
N LYS A 15 14.39 10.16 -5.91
CA LYS A 15 13.78 8.82 -5.96
C LYS A 15 12.54 8.74 -6.83
N ASP A 16 11.59 9.65 -6.61
CA ASP A 16 10.33 9.65 -7.37
C ASP A 16 10.58 9.99 -8.84
N THR A 17 11.59 10.81 -9.14
CA THR A 17 12.05 11.09 -10.50
C THR A 17 12.61 9.83 -11.17
N ALA A 18 13.52 9.09 -10.52
CA ALA A 18 14.03 7.83 -11.06
C ALA A 18 12.92 6.80 -11.28
N ALA A 19 12.00 6.66 -10.31
CA ALA A 19 10.85 5.77 -10.46
C ALA A 19 9.97 6.17 -11.65
N ALA A 20 9.71 7.46 -11.85
CA ALA A 20 8.93 7.97 -12.98
C ALA A 20 9.60 7.68 -14.33
N LEU A 21 10.93 7.86 -14.41
CA LEU A 21 11.71 7.53 -15.62
C LEU A 21 11.60 6.04 -15.95
N LEU A 22 11.80 5.17 -14.97
CA LEU A 22 11.72 3.72 -15.17
C LEU A 22 10.29 3.27 -15.53
N MET A 23 9.27 3.90 -14.95
CA MET A 23 7.86 3.63 -15.26
C MET A 23 7.45 3.99 -16.70
N ALA A 24 8.27 4.74 -17.44
CA ALA A 24 8.06 4.98 -18.87
C ALA A 24 8.23 3.69 -19.70
N HIS A 25 8.88 2.66 -19.15
CA HIS A 25 9.04 1.37 -19.80
C HIS A 25 7.83 0.45 -19.55
N PRO A 26 7.24 -0.14 -20.60
CA PRO A 26 6.02 -0.95 -20.47
C PRO A 26 6.20 -2.21 -19.61
N GLU A 27 7.42 -2.71 -19.45
CA GLU A 27 7.76 -3.88 -18.62
C GLU A 27 7.92 -3.56 -17.12
N VAL A 28 7.87 -2.27 -16.75
CA VAL A 28 8.05 -1.79 -15.37
C VAL A 28 6.72 -1.48 -14.72
N ALA A 29 6.58 -1.82 -13.44
CA ALA A 29 5.51 -1.32 -12.57
C ALA A 29 6.04 -0.93 -11.19
N THR A 30 5.29 -0.14 -10.44
CA THR A 30 5.62 0.27 -9.08
C THR A 30 4.66 -0.36 -8.07
N TYR A 31 5.21 -0.79 -6.95
CA TYR A 31 4.47 -1.29 -5.80
C TYR A 31 4.83 -0.45 -4.58
N ALA A 32 3.82 -0.12 -3.76
CA ALA A 32 4.01 0.62 -2.53
C ALA A 32 3.59 -0.26 -1.36
N LEU A 33 4.53 -0.58 -0.48
CA LEU A 33 4.33 -1.46 0.67
C LEU A 33 3.24 -0.95 1.62
N ALA A 34 3.05 0.36 1.67
CA ALA A 34 2.09 1.01 2.56
C ALA A 34 0.66 1.01 2.02
N ASP A 35 0.41 0.63 0.77
CA ASP A 35 -0.95 0.64 0.22
C ASP A 35 -1.88 -0.40 0.89
N PRO A 36 -1.50 -1.69 1.04
CA PRO A 36 -2.32 -2.64 1.79
C PRO A 36 -2.53 -2.23 3.26
N LEU A 37 -1.52 -1.59 3.87
CA LEU A 37 -1.63 -1.02 5.23
C LEU A 37 -2.71 0.07 5.29
N LYS A 38 -2.71 1.02 4.35
CA LYS A 38 -3.67 2.12 4.29
C LYS A 38 -5.09 1.62 4.04
N GLU A 39 -5.26 0.70 3.10
CA GLU A 39 -6.57 0.07 2.85
C GLU A 39 -7.06 -0.71 4.08
N GLY A 40 -6.17 -1.44 4.76
CA GLY A 40 -6.51 -2.12 5.99
C GLY A 40 -6.95 -1.16 7.09
N CYS A 41 -6.20 -0.09 7.31
CA CYS A 41 -6.54 0.95 8.29
C CYS A 41 -7.81 1.72 7.92
N LYS A 42 -8.06 1.94 6.63
CA LYS A 42 -9.28 2.58 6.13
C LYS A 42 -10.51 1.77 6.52
N ALA A 43 -10.48 0.45 6.28
CA ALA A 43 -11.53 -0.45 6.71
C ALA A 43 -11.65 -0.51 8.24
N LEU A 44 -10.52 -0.62 8.94
CA LEU A 44 -10.49 -0.82 10.39
C LEU A 44 -10.96 0.40 11.17
N PHE A 45 -10.57 1.61 10.77
CA PHE A 45 -10.87 2.85 11.50
C PHE A 45 -11.96 3.70 10.83
N GLY A 46 -12.59 3.18 9.76
CA GLY A 46 -13.66 3.87 9.03
C GLY A 46 -13.20 5.15 8.34
N LEU A 47 -11.95 5.19 7.88
CA LEU A 47 -11.37 6.39 7.28
C LEU A 47 -11.99 6.66 5.90
N THR A 48 -12.13 7.94 5.56
CA THR A 48 -12.53 8.36 4.21
C THR A 48 -11.37 8.25 3.22
N GLU A 49 -11.68 8.28 1.93
CA GLU A 49 -10.65 8.35 0.86
C GLU A 49 -9.70 9.53 1.07
N THR A 50 -10.23 10.69 1.47
CA THR A 50 -9.42 11.89 1.70
C THR A 50 -8.51 11.71 2.92
N GLU A 51 -9.04 11.25 4.05
CA GLU A 51 -8.23 10.98 5.25
C GLU A 51 -7.14 9.93 5.01
N THR A 52 -7.40 8.98 4.11
CA THR A 52 -6.48 7.87 3.84
C THR A 52 -5.33 8.28 2.91
N TRP A 53 -5.63 9.07 1.87
CA TRP A 53 -4.72 9.28 0.74
C TRP A 53 -4.19 10.70 0.59
N ASP A 54 -4.91 11.72 1.08
CA ASP A 54 -4.46 13.11 0.97
C ASP A 54 -3.28 13.41 1.90
N ASP A 55 -2.28 14.12 1.39
CA ASP A 55 -1.04 14.38 2.12
C ASP A 55 -1.24 15.25 3.36
N ASN A 56 -2.21 16.16 3.35
CA ASN A 56 -2.50 17.04 4.47
C ASN A 56 -3.49 16.39 5.43
N ALA A 57 -4.58 15.82 4.91
CA ALA A 57 -5.65 15.26 5.72
C ALA A 57 -5.17 14.11 6.60
N LYS A 58 -4.24 13.27 6.10
CA LYS A 58 -3.71 12.15 6.87
C LYS A 58 -2.85 12.56 8.08
N GLU A 59 -2.41 13.81 8.15
CA GLU A 59 -1.63 14.34 9.26
C GLU A 59 -2.55 15.01 10.33
N VAL A 60 -3.84 15.18 10.04
CA VAL A 60 -4.82 15.80 10.95
C VAL A 60 -5.36 14.77 11.95
N VAL A 61 -5.38 15.13 13.23
CA VAL A 61 -5.93 14.30 14.31
C VAL A 61 -7.44 14.15 14.17
N LEU A 62 -7.92 12.91 14.21
CA LEU A 62 -9.35 12.58 14.15
C LEU A 62 -9.94 12.62 15.57
N SER A 63 -11.03 13.35 15.76
CA SER A 63 -11.67 13.53 17.07
C SER A 63 -12.06 12.21 17.73
N SER A 64 -12.63 11.27 16.97
CA SER A 64 -13.06 9.96 17.48
C SER A 64 -11.91 9.07 17.93
N TRP A 65 -10.72 9.22 17.31
CA TRP A 65 -9.57 8.34 17.55
C TRP A 65 -8.49 8.97 18.43
N GLY A 66 -8.49 10.30 18.57
CA GLY A 66 -7.41 11.04 19.24
C GLY A 66 -6.05 10.91 18.54
N ARG A 67 -6.03 10.40 17.30
CA ARG A 67 -4.84 10.13 16.49
C ARG A 67 -5.10 10.56 15.04
N SER A 68 -4.05 10.94 14.32
CA SER A 68 -4.14 11.16 12.87
C SER A 68 -4.07 9.84 12.09
N PRO A 69 -4.57 9.77 10.84
CA PRO A 69 -4.38 8.60 9.98
C PRO A 69 -2.92 8.18 9.86
N ARG A 70 -1.98 9.14 9.79
CA ARG A 70 -0.54 8.87 9.81
C ARG A 70 -0.12 8.07 11.03
N GLN A 71 -0.55 8.50 12.22
CA GLN A 71 -0.22 7.82 13.47
C GLN A 71 -0.86 6.43 13.53
N LEU A 72 -2.09 6.27 13.00
CA LEU A 72 -2.74 4.96 12.89
C LEU A 72 -1.97 4.03 11.94
N PHE A 73 -1.52 4.52 10.78
CA PHE A 73 -0.71 3.75 9.84
C PHE A 73 0.62 3.33 10.45
N GLN A 74 1.27 4.22 11.19
CA GLN A 74 2.52 3.89 11.90
C GLN A 74 2.28 2.80 12.94
N HIS A 75 1.20 2.93 13.72
CA HIS A 75 0.84 2.00 14.79
C HIS A 75 0.54 0.59 14.27
N VAL A 76 -0.37 0.48 13.31
CA VAL A 76 -0.69 -0.81 12.68
C VAL A 76 0.51 -1.34 11.88
N GLY A 77 1.21 -0.46 11.17
CA GLY A 77 2.28 -0.84 10.27
C GLY A 77 3.56 -1.30 10.95
N THR A 78 3.90 -0.72 12.09
CA THR A 78 5.14 -0.98 12.84
C THR A 78 4.85 -1.80 14.08
N GLU A 79 4.13 -1.23 15.04
CA GLU A 79 3.91 -1.85 16.36
C GLU A 79 3.06 -3.13 16.28
N TRP A 80 2.14 -3.25 15.32
CA TRP A 80 1.39 -4.50 15.18
C TRP A 80 2.07 -5.49 14.24
N MET A 81 2.26 -5.10 12.99
CA MET A 81 2.65 -6.05 11.95
C MET A 81 4.16 -6.34 11.95
N ARG A 82 5.02 -5.31 12.03
CA ARG A 82 6.47 -5.51 12.01
C ARG A 82 7.03 -6.10 13.31
N GLU A 83 6.41 -5.83 14.46
CA GLU A 83 6.79 -6.49 15.71
C GLU A 83 6.51 -8.00 15.67
N ARG A 84 5.40 -8.43 15.04
CA ARG A 84 5.11 -9.85 14.82
C ARG A 84 6.03 -10.46 13.76
N ASP A 85 6.16 -9.80 12.62
CA ASP A 85 6.98 -10.25 11.49
C ASP A 85 7.69 -9.05 10.84
N PRO A 86 9.00 -8.88 11.06
CA PRO A 86 9.75 -7.75 10.51
C PRO A 86 9.69 -7.63 8.98
N LEU A 87 9.35 -8.71 8.27
CA LEU A 87 9.24 -8.78 6.82
C LEU A 87 7.79 -8.77 6.32
N HIS A 88 6.80 -8.55 7.20
CA HIS A 88 5.36 -8.63 6.89
C HIS A 88 5.00 -7.97 5.56
N TRP A 89 5.36 -6.70 5.38
CA TRP A 89 4.96 -5.94 4.19
C TRP A 89 5.64 -6.44 2.91
N LEU A 90 6.83 -7.02 3.00
CA LEU A 90 7.50 -7.64 1.85
C LEU A 90 6.93 -9.02 1.51
N LYS A 91 6.62 -9.85 2.51
CA LYS A 91 5.90 -11.11 2.30
C LYS A 91 4.54 -10.84 1.63
N ARG A 92 3.82 -9.85 2.16
CA ARG A 92 2.56 -9.38 1.58
C ARG A 92 2.73 -8.89 0.13
N ALA A 93 3.78 -8.12 -0.16
CA ALA A 93 4.08 -7.65 -1.51
C ALA A 93 4.42 -8.81 -2.45
N ASP A 94 5.29 -9.73 -2.02
CA ASP A 94 5.70 -10.90 -2.79
C ASP A 94 4.51 -11.81 -3.13
N ARG A 95 3.58 -12.02 -2.18
CA ARG A 95 2.31 -12.67 -2.45
C ARG A 95 1.55 -11.99 -3.59
N GLU A 96 1.49 -10.66 -3.59
CA GLU A 96 0.75 -9.92 -4.62
C GLU A 96 1.44 -9.92 -5.97
N ILE A 97 2.78 -9.92 -5.99
CA ILE A 97 3.60 -9.72 -7.19
C ILE A 97 3.90 -11.05 -7.89
N ASN A 98 4.20 -12.09 -7.11
CA ASN A 98 4.73 -13.35 -7.59
C ASN A 98 3.78 -14.52 -7.42
N HIS A 99 2.91 -14.49 -6.40
CA HIS A 99 2.05 -15.61 -6.04
C HIS A 99 0.56 -15.33 -6.24
N GLN A 100 0.20 -14.42 -7.16
CA GLN A 100 -1.19 -14.34 -7.61
C GLN A 100 -1.57 -15.73 -8.13
N PRO A 101 -2.70 -16.31 -7.67
CA PRO A 101 -3.19 -17.54 -8.26
C PRO A 101 -3.34 -17.28 -9.76
N VAL A 102 -2.65 -18.09 -10.56
CA VAL A 102 -2.75 -18.05 -12.02
C VAL A 102 -4.22 -18.30 -12.35
N ILE A 103 -4.95 -17.26 -12.74
CA ILE A 103 -6.22 -17.46 -13.44
C ILE A 103 -5.79 -18.03 -14.78
N SER A 104 -5.73 -19.37 -14.85
CA SER A 104 -5.42 -20.07 -16.09
C SER A 104 -6.51 -19.72 -17.09
N SER A 105 -6.13 -18.95 -18.11
CA SER A 105 -7.00 -18.59 -19.22
C SER A 105 -7.24 -19.83 -20.09
N ALA A 106 -8.11 -20.72 -19.65
CA ALA A 106 -8.71 -21.75 -20.49
C ALA A 106 -10.03 -22.21 -19.84
N THR A 107 -11.14 -21.88 -20.51
CA THR A 107 -12.52 -22.30 -20.19
C THR A 107 -13.06 -21.92 -18.82
N ALA A 108 -13.61 -20.70 -18.70
CA ALA A 108 -14.62 -20.37 -17.70
C ALA A 108 -15.84 -19.77 -18.39
N PRO A 109 -17.08 -20.20 -18.09
CA PRO A 109 -18.28 -19.52 -18.55
C PRO A 109 -18.34 -18.13 -17.89
N ALA A 110 -18.97 -17.19 -18.56
CA ALA A 110 -19.06 -15.78 -18.16
C ALA A 110 -19.52 -15.61 -16.69
N CYS A 111 -18.57 -15.38 -15.79
CA CYS A 111 -18.83 -14.83 -14.46
C CYS A 111 -18.36 -13.36 -14.45
N ARG A 112 -19.33 -12.48 -14.73
CA ARG A 112 -19.47 -11.11 -14.19
C ARG A 112 -18.97 -11.06 -12.73
N GLU A 113 -18.44 -9.98 -12.16
CA GLU A 113 -18.26 -8.58 -12.52
C GLU A 113 -17.30 -8.01 -11.47
N THR A 114 -16.66 -6.89 -11.81
CA THR A 114 -16.17 -5.84 -10.90
C THR A 114 -16.86 -5.77 -9.52
N PRO A 115 -16.16 -5.44 -8.44
CA PRO A 115 -16.79 -4.75 -7.33
C PRO A 115 -17.06 -3.32 -7.81
N ALA A 116 -18.14 -3.14 -8.56
CA ALA A 116 -18.81 -1.87 -8.61
C ALA A 116 -19.22 -1.56 -7.18
N SER A 117 -18.69 -0.45 -6.64
CA SER A 117 -19.29 0.29 -5.52
C SER A 117 -20.01 -0.60 -4.50
N SER A 118 -19.27 -1.41 -3.74
CA SER A 118 -19.88 -2.09 -2.60
C SER A 118 -20.40 -1.01 -1.66
N ASN A 119 -21.73 -0.86 -1.66
CA ASN A 119 -22.46 0.10 -0.86
C ASN A 119 -21.91 0.06 0.57
N ILE A 120 -21.37 1.19 1.03
CA ILE A 120 -20.95 1.41 2.43
C ILE A 120 -22.03 0.88 3.40
N THR A 121 -23.29 0.95 2.99
CA THR A 121 -24.49 0.43 3.65
C THR A 121 -24.52 -1.08 3.95
N ALA A 122 -23.89 -1.95 3.15
CA ALA A 122 -23.85 -3.40 3.40
C ALA A 122 -22.75 -3.79 4.39
N THR A 123 -21.61 -3.08 4.33
CA THR A 123 -20.48 -3.21 5.27
C THR A 123 -20.84 -2.75 6.68
N LEU A 124 -21.79 -1.83 6.82
CA LEU A 124 -22.23 -1.27 8.10
C LEU A 124 -23.06 -2.22 8.97
N ASN A 125 -23.65 -3.27 8.39
CA ASN A 125 -24.61 -4.15 9.10
C ASN A 125 -23.99 -5.45 9.62
N ASN A 126 -22.69 -5.72 9.36
CA ASN A 126 -21.98 -6.84 9.97
C ASN A 126 -20.88 -6.31 10.89
N PRO A 127 -20.99 -6.49 12.22
CA PRO A 127 -20.01 -5.96 13.17
C PRO A 127 -18.59 -6.51 12.97
N ASN A 128 -18.44 -7.66 12.29
CA ASN A 128 -17.12 -8.22 11.96
C ASN A 128 -16.51 -7.67 10.66
N SER A 129 -17.26 -6.93 9.85
CA SER A 129 -16.80 -6.47 8.54
C SER A 129 -15.50 -5.64 8.54
N PRO A 130 -15.26 -4.69 9.48
CA PRO A 130 -14.02 -3.91 9.45
C PRO A 130 -12.78 -4.78 9.71
N PHE A 131 -12.88 -5.76 10.62
CA PHE A 131 -11.79 -6.69 10.93
C PHE A 131 -11.47 -7.62 9.76
N THR A 132 -12.51 -8.19 9.13
CA THR A 132 -12.33 -9.08 7.97
C THR A 132 -11.70 -8.35 6.79
N LEU A 133 -12.19 -7.14 6.45
CA LEU A 133 -11.63 -6.34 5.37
C LEU A 133 -10.20 -5.87 5.66
N ALA A 134 -9.93 -5.47 6.91
CA ALA A 134 -8.58 -5.09 7.32
C ALA A 134 -7.63 -6.28 7.20
N THR A 135 -8.04 -7.46 7.70
CA THR A 135 -7.26 -8.70 7.61
C THR A 135 -7.01 -9.07 6.15
N GLN A 136 -8.02 -8.95 5.29
CA GLN A 136 -7.89 -9.17 3.85
C GLN A 136 -6.79 -8.32 3.23
N ALA A 137 -6.81 -7.00 3.48
CA ALA A 137 -5.85 -6.08 2.92
C ALA A 137 -4.43 -6.33 3.46
N ILE A 138 -4.30 -6.46 4.78
CA ILE A 138 -3.03 -6.59 5.50
C ILE A 138 -2.30 -7.90 5.17
N PHE A 139 -3.02 -9.01 5.07
CA PHE A 139 -2.47 -10.35 4.82
C PHE A 139 -2.61 -10.82 3.36
N GLY A 140 -3.35 -10.09 2.54
CA GLY A 140 -3.52 -10.39 1.11
C GLY A 140 -4.33 -11.66 0.87
N LEU A 141 -5.32 -11.90 1.72
CA LEU A 141 -6.17 -13.08 1.63
C LEU A 141 -7.25 -12.87 0.55
N SER A 142 -7.67 -13.96 -0.08
CA SER A 142 -8.81 -13.95 -1.01
C SER A 142 -10.15 -14.02 -0.27
N ASP A 143 -11.24 -13.67 -0.96
CA ASP A 143 -12.59 -13.81 -0.42
C ASP A 143 -12.93 -15.27 -0.07
N SER A 144 -12.47 -16.24 -0.88
CA SER A 144 -12.67 -17.66 -0.61
C SER A 144 -11.90 -18.09 0.65
N GLN A 145 -10.68 -17.61 0.86
CA GLN A 145 -9.94 -17.87 2.11
C GLN A 145 -10.65 -17.32 3.35
N LEU A 146 -11.28 -16.15 3.26
CA LEU A 146 -11.97 -15.54 4.41
C LEU A 146 -13.36 -16.14 4.68
N ASN A 147 -14.01 -16.72 3.66
CA ASN A 147 -15.37 -17.24 3.78
C ASN A 147 -15.40 -18.78 3.87
N GLU A 148 -14.85 -19.46 2.86
CA GLU A 148 -14.98 -20.92 2.67
C GLU A 148 -13.83 -21.68 3.34
N ALA A 149 -12.60 -21.19 3.16
CA ALA A 149 -11.38 -21.83 3.63
C ALA A 149 -10.82 -21.18 4.91
N LYS A 150 -11.68 -20.59 5.75
CA LYS A 150 -11.27 -19.80 6.92
C LYS A 150 -10.50 -20.57 8.00
N HIS A 151 -10.58 -21.90 7.98
CA HIS A 151 -9.87 -22.81 8.90
C HIS A 151 -8.73 -23.58 8.22
N ILE A 152 -8.44 -23.29 6.95
CA ILE A 152 -7.31 -23.86 6.24
C ILE A 152 -6.12 -22.94 6.49
N GLU A 153 -5.00 -23.52 6.91
CA GLU A 153 -3.78 -22.77 7.20
C GLU A 153 -3.26 -22.08 5.94
N ASP A 154 -2.91 -20.81 6.07
CA ASP A 154 -2.24 -20.06 5.02
C ASP A 154 -0.72 -20.25 5.15
N GLU A 155 -0.11 -20.89 4.15
CA GLU A 155 1.32 -21.25 4.12
C GLU A 155 2.27 -20.07 4.35
N LEU A 156 1.91 -18.85 3.90
CA LEU A 156 2.78 -17.69 4.04
C LEU A 156 2.78 -17.13 5.47
N TRP A 157 1.64 -17.24 6.14
CA TRP A 157 1.41 -16.63 7.45
C TRP A 157 1.45 -17.62 8.61
N GLU A 158 1.51 -18.92 8.30
CA GLU A 158 1.55 -20.04 9.25
C GLU A 158 0.39 -19.94 10.26
N ALA A 159 -0.78 -19.54 9.75
CA ALA A 159 -1.99 -19.30 10.52
C ALA A 159 -3.22 -19.42 9.63
N THR A 160 -4.36 -19.79 10.21
CA THR A 160 -5.64 -19.81 9.49
C THR A 160 -6.19 -18.39 9.32
N PRO A 161 -6.96 -18.10 8.26
CA PRO A 161 -7.64 -16.81 8.10
C PRO A 161 -8.49 -16.41 9.31
N ALA A 162 -9.14 -17.36 9.97
CA ALA A 162 -9.90 -17.11 11.20
C ALA A 162 -9.00 -16.63 12.35
N GLU A 163 -7.85 -17.26 12.57
CA GLU A 163 -6.88 -16.84 13.59
C GLU A 163 -6.30 -15.46 13.29
N LEU A 164 -6.05 -15.14 12.01
CA LEU A 164 -5.58 -13.82 11.60
C LEU A 164 -6.62 -12.72 11.89
N VAL A 165 -7.91 -13.00 11.62
CA VAL A 165 -9.00 -12.07 11.97
C VAL A 165 -9.09 -11.86 13.48
N GLU A 166 -9.05 -12.95 14.27
CA GLU A 166 -9.09 -12.86 15.73
C GLU A 166 -7.85 -12.16 16.30
N HIS A 167 -6.68 -12.33 15.68
CA HIS A 167 -5.48 -11.61 16.06
C HIS A 167 -5.62 -10.10 15.84
N ILE A 168 -6.14 -9.66 14.68
CA ILE A 168 -6.41 -8.24 14.44
C ILE A 168 -7.41 -7.70 15.45
N LYS A 169 -8.51 -8.42 15.73
CA LYS A 169 -9.48 -8.04 16.78
C LYS A 169 -8.83 -7.87 18.14
N ALA A 170 -7.99 -8.82 18.56
CA ALA A 170 -7.31 -8.76 19.84
C ALA A 170 -6.41 -7.53 19.96
N LEU A 171 -5.67 -7.20 18.90
CA LEU A 171 -4.83 -5.99 18.83
C LEU A 171 -5.67 -4.70 18.90
N VAL A 172 -6.78 -4.64 18.16
CA VAL A 172 -7.69 -3.51 18.20
C VAL A 172 -8.23 -3.30 19.61
N HIS A 173 -8.80 -4.33 20.23
CA HIS A 173 -9.42 -4.17 21.55
C HIS A 173 -8.39 -3.91 22.66
N ARG A 174 -7.15 -4.36 22.50
CA ARG A 174 -6.04 -4.02 23.40
C ARG A 174 -5.72 -2.52 23.36
N ASP A 175 -5.58 -1.94 22.17
CA ASP A 175 -5.08 -0.56 22.02
C ASP A 175 -6.19 0.48 21.88
N PHE A 176 -7.40 0.04 21.52
CA PHE A 176 -8.62 0.85 21.40
C PHE A 176 -9.78 0.17 22.16
N PRO A 177 -9.80 0.22 23.51
CA PRO A 177 -10.85 -0.46 24.30
C PRO A 177 -12.28 0.01 23.99
N ASN A 178 -12.44 1.25 23.51
CA ASN A 178 -13.73 1.84 23.14
C ASN A 178 -14.01 1.78 21.62
N PHE A 179 -13.35 0.84 20.91
CA PHE A 179 -13.33 0.77 19.45
C PHE A 179 -14.72 0.90 18.82
N ASP A 180 -15.71 0.12 19.27
CA ASP A 180 -17.04 0.12 18.64
C ASP A 180 -17.70 1.49 18.69
N THR A 181 -17.65 2.15 19.84
CA THR A 181 -18.22 3.50 20.00
C THR A 181 -17.43 4.54 19.19
N GLN A 182 -16.10 4.45 19.17
CA GLN A 182 -15.25 5.36 18.39
C GLN A 182 -15.46 5.20 16.89
N TYR A 183 -15.53 3.96 16.41
CA TYR A 183 -15.77 3.61 15.02
C TYR A 183 -17.13 4.16 14.55
N GLN A 184 -18.20 3.88 15.30
CA GLN A 184 -19.54 4.38 14.99
C GLN A 184 -19.59 5.92 15.00
N SER A 185 -18.97 6.56 16.00
CA SER A 185 -18.86 8.02 16.07
C SER A 185 -18.19 8.60 14.82
N HIS A 186 -17.05 8.03 14.41
CA HIS A 186 -16.29 8.50 13.24
C HIS A 186 -17.07 8.33 11.93
N VAL A 187 -17.64 7.15 11.71
CA VAL A 187 -18.41 6.84 10.49
C VAL A 187 -19.67 7.71 10.39
N ASN A 188 -20.39 7.91 11.50
CA ASN A 188 -21.60 8.73 11.53
C ASN A 188 -21.31 10.22 11.28
N ALA A 189 -20.18 10.74 11.79
CA ALA A 189 -19.76 12.10 11.53
C ALA A 189 -19.62 12.36 10.01
N HIS A 190 -19.05 11.41 9.27
CA HIS A 190 -18.87 11.52 7.81
C HIS A 190 -20.17 11.37 7.03
N MET A 191 -21.05 10.45 7.42
CA MET A 191 -22.40 10.29 6.84
C MET A 191 -23.18 11.61 6.89
N ASN A 192 -23.18 12.27 8.05
CA ASN A 192 -23.88 13.53 8.25
C ASN A 192 -23.30 14.66 7.39
N ILE A 193 -21.97 14.74 7.29
CA ILE A 193 -21.29 15.74 6.44
C ILE A 193 -21.65 15.55 4.95
N GLN A 194 -21.66 14.31 4.45
CA GLN A 194 -22.02 14.04 3.05
C GLN A 194 -23.48 14.40 2.76
N ASN A 195 -24.40 14.05 3.66
CA ASN A 195 -25.82 14.39 3.54
C ASN A 195 -26.05 15.92 3.54
N THR A 196 -25.32 16.67 4.36
CA THR A 196 -25.37 18.14 4.30
C THR A 196 -24.77 18.71 3.01
N LYS A 197 -23.64 18.20 2.51
CA LYS A 197 -23.01 18.69 1.26
C LYS A 197 -23.87 18.45 0.02
N HIS A 198 -24.62 17.35 -0.02
CA HIS A 198 -25.56 17.07 -1.12
C HIS A 198 -26.74 18.04 -1.18
N LYS A 199 -27.11 18.67 -0.06
CA LYS A 199 -28.21 19.64 0.00
C LYS A 199 -27.87 21.01 -0.61
N PHE A 200 -26.60 21.31 -0.89
CA PHE A 200 -26.11 22.66 -1.27
C PHE A 200 -25.48 22.77 -2.68
N LYS A 201 -25.54 21.75 -3.55
CA LYS A 201 -24.96 21.83 -4.92
C LYS A 201 -26.02 21.69 -6.01
N ASN A 202 -26.15 22.70 -6.88
CA ASN A 202 -27.00 22.68 -8.09
C ASN A 202 -26.63 21.53 -9.04
N GLU A 203 -27.65 20.81 -9.53
CA GLU A 203 -27.55 19.52 -10.22
C GLU A 203 -26.71 19.52 -11.52
N LYS A 204 -26.57 20.64 -12.22
CA LYS A 204 -25.84 20.71 -13.51
C LYS A 204 -24.31 20.74 -13.39
N GLN A 205 -23.76 21.32 -12.32
CA GLN A 205 -22.31 21.39 -12.10
C GLN A 205 -21.76 20.09 -11.48
N LEU A 206 -22.65 19.24 -10.96
CA LEU A 206 -22.33 17.99 -10.29
C LEU A 206 -21.93 16.91 -11.30
N THR A 207 -22.61 16.80 -12.45
CA THR A 207 -22.38 15.76 -13.46
C THR A 207 -21.05 15.93 -14.22
N GLU A 208 -20.64 17.16 -14.53
CA GLU A 208 -19.34 17.42 -15.16
C GLU A 208 -18.17 17.23 -14.18
N ASN A 209 -18.30 17.71 -12.94
CA ASN A 209 -17.26 17.51 -11.93
C ASN A 209 -17.18 16.04 -11.47
N LEU A 210 -18.30 15.31 -11.43
CA LEU A 210 -18.31 13.86 -11.17
C LEU A 210 -17.61 13.09 -12.29
N LYS A 211 -17.80 13.47 -13.57
CA LYS A 211 -17.06 12.86 -14.70
C LYS A 211 -15.56 13.16 -14.64
N LEU A 212 -15.17 14.42 -14.44
CA LEU A 212 -13.76 14.84 -14.32
C LEU A 212 -13.06 14.27 -13.08
N THR A 213 -13.80 14.03 -11.98
CA THR A 213 -13.26 13.40 -10.77
C THR A 213 -13.23 11.87 -10.91
N ALA A 214 -14.20 11.26 -11.61
CA ALA A 214 -14.20 9.83 -11.90
C ALA A 214 -13.04 9.42 -12.82
N GLU A 215 -12.63 10.30 -13.76
CA GLU A 215 -11.47 10.07 -14.62
C GLU A 215 -10.12 10.20 -13.89
N LYS A 216 -10.06 10.96 -12.78
CA LYS A 216 -8.82 11.17 -11.98
C LYS A 216 -8.73 10.32 -10.71
N LYS A 217 -9.80 9.66 -10.30
CA LYS A 217 -9.88 8.93 -9.02
C LYS A 217 -10.08 7.43 -9.26
N ILE A 218 -9.18 6.87 -10.05
CA ILE A 218 -9.03 5.42 -10.15
C ILE A 218 -8.39 4.97 -8.83
N TYR A 219 -9.24 4.50 -7.91
CA TYR A 219 -8.87 3.59 -6.83
C TYR A 219 -7.78 2.64 -7.35
N LYS A 220 -6.70 2.44 -6.59
CA LYS A 220 -5.59 1.59 -7.05
C LYS A 220 -6.15 0.17 -7.24
N SER A 221 -6.61 -0.10 -8.45
CA SER A 221 -6.91 -1.44 -8.92
C SER A 221 -5.70 -2.29 -8.61
N LYS A 222 -5.92 -3.57 -8.29
CA LYS A 222 -4.85 -4.57 -8.17
C LYS A 222 -3.80 -4.28 -9.22
N ILE A 223 -2.55 -4.15 -8.79
CA ILE A 223 -1.44 -3.79 -9.68
C ILE A 223 -1.53 -4.61 -10.97
N ASN A 224 -1.56 -3.94 -12.14
CA ASN A 224 -1.59 -4.66 -13.40
C ASN A 224 -0.19 -5.23 -13.68
N LEU A 225 -0.06 -6.55 -13.48
CA LEU A 225 1.18 -7.29 -13.62
C LEU A 225 1.36 -7.93 -15.01
N SER A 226 0.38 -7.77 -15.91
CA SER A 226 0.46 -8.30 -17.27
C SER A 226 1.60 -7.63 -18.04
N GLY A 227 2.50 -8.43 -18.61
CA GLY A 227 3.68 -7.95 -19.32
C GLY A 227 4.75 -7.26 -18.43
N LYS A 228 4.59 -7.27 -17.10
CA LYS A 228 5.55 -6.67 -16.16
C LYS A 228 6.61 -7.67 -15.73
N SER A 229 7.88 -7.39 -16.00
CA SER A 229 9.03 -8.21 -15.58
C SER A 229 9.80 -7.59 -14.41
N LEU A 230 9.73 -6.27 -14.22
CA LEU A 230 10.36 -5.55 -13.11
C LEU A 230 9.32 -4.81 -12.25
N ILE A 231 9.38 -5.02 -10.95
CA ILE A 231 8.56 -4.29 -9.96
C ILE A 231 9.45 -3.43 -9.07
N ILE A 232 9.18 -2.13 -9.06
CA ILE A 232 9.88 -1.15 -8.24
C ILE A 232 9.19 -1.01 -6.89
N ILE A 233 9.93 -1.18 -5.80
CA ILE A 233 9.48 -0.86 -4.44
C ILE A 233 10.21 0.38 -3.98
N LYS A 234 9.47 1.49 -3.88
CA LYS A 234 10.04 2.82 -3.54
C LYS A 234 10.21 3.06 -2.04
N ASP A 235 9.63 2.24 -1.18
CA ASP A 235 9.51 2.50 0.26
C ASP A 235 10.32 1.53 1.11
N ILE A 236 11.49 1.10 0.62
CA ILE A 236 12.45 0.29 1.41
C ILE A 236 13.14 1.19 2.42
N ARG A 237 12.98 0.85 3.69
CA ARG A 237 13.44 1.69 4.81
C ARG A 237 14.28 0.95 5.84
N PHE A 238 14.30 -0.38 5.79
CA PHE A 238 14.97 -1.21 6.80
C PHE A 238 15.95 -2.21 6.16
N GLU A 239 17.02 -2.54 6.87
CA GLU A 239 18.06 -3.47 6.38
C GLU A 239 17.51 -4.86 6.05
N ASN A 240 16.66 -5.38 6.93
CA ASN A 240 16.00 -6.68 6.72
C ASN A 240 15.16 -6.67 5.45
N GLU A 241 14.50 -5.56 5.12
CA GLU A 241 13.73 -5.41 3.89
C GLU A 241 14.64 -5.47 2.65
N ALA A 242 15.77 -4.76 2.69
CA ALA A 242 16.76 -4.77 1.61
C ALA A 242 17.40 -6.17 1.43
N ASP A 243 17.75 -6.82 2.54
CA ASP A 243 18.35 -8.17 2.53
C ASP A 243 17.39 -9.22 1.97
N TYR A 244 16.09 -9.10 2.26
CA TYR A 244 15.08 -9.96 1.67
C TYR A 244 15.00 -9.79 0.14
N ILE A 245 15.01 -8.55 -0.37
CA ILE A 245 15.04 -8.30 -1.82
C ILE A 245 16.28 -8.89 -2.47
N ARG A 246 17.47 -8.69 -1.86
CA ARG A 246 18.73 -9.28 -2.34
C ARG A 246 18.67 -10.81 -2.39
N LYS A 247 18.11 -11.44 -1.35
CA LYS A 247 17.95 -12.91 -1.27
C LYS A 247 17.04 -13.46 -2.37
N LEU A 248 16.05 -12.70 -2.83
CA LEU A 248 15.17 -13.06 -3.95
C LEU A 248 15.78 -12.77 -5.33
N GLY A 249 17.05 -12.37 -5.41
CA GLY A 249 17.70 -11.98 -6.66
C GLY A 249 17.26 -10.62 -7.21
N GLY A 250 16.60 -9.81 -6.36
CA GLY A 250 16.30 -8.42 -6.65
C GLY A 250 17.53 -7.51 -6.55
N GLU A 251 17.40 -6.29 -7.04
CA GLU A 251 18.44 -5.26 -6.95
C GLU A 251 18.03 -4.13 -6.01
N ILE A 252 19.03 -3.46 -5.42
CA ILE A 252 18.84 -2.24 -4.64
C ILE A 252 19.59 -1.12 -5.35
N TRP A 253 18.88 -0.03 -5.65
CA TRP A 253 19.49 1.20 -6.15
C TRP A 253 19.45 2.29 -5.08
N HIS A 254 20.62 2.81 -4.75
CA HIS A 254 20.79 3.94 -3.84
C HIS A 254 20.85 5.24 -4.63
N ILE A 255 19.92 6.16 -4.34
CA ILE A 255 19.91 7.48 -4.96
C ILE A 255 20.42 8.48 -3.94
N ILE A 256 21.62 9.00 -4.19
CA ILE A 256 22.34 9.86 -3.27
C ILE A 256 22.37 11.28 -3.81
N ARG A 257 21.84 12.22 -3.03
CA ARG A 257 21.98 13.65 -3.25
C ARG A 257 22.67 14.27 -2.02
N PRO A 258 23.96 14.63 -2.10
CA PRO A 258 24.72 15.16 -0.96
C PRO A 258 24.08 16.38 -0.30
N SER A 259 23.38 17.21 -1.08
CA SER A 259 22.68 18.41 -0.58
C SER A 259 21.32 18.12 0.08
N ALA A 260 20.83 16.87 0.09
CA ALA A 260 19.55 16.53 0.70
C ALA A 260 19.70 16.45 2.23
N LYS A 261 18.99 17.34 2.94
CA LYS A 261 18.92 17.33 4.41
C LYS A 261 18.02 16.19 4.88
N ALA A 262 18.40 15.51 5.97
CA ALA A 262 17.50 14.60 6.67
C ALA A 262 16.30 15.39 7.18
N VAL A 263 15.09 14.96 6.83
CA VAL A 263 13.87 15.74 7.10
C VAL A 263 13.26 15.36 8.45
N ASN A 264 13.52 14.17 9.00
CA ASN A 264 12.98 13.73 10.29
C ASN A 264 13.87 12.70 11.00
N PRO A 265 13.89 12.66 12.36
CA PRO A 265 14.69 11.72 13.14
C PRO A 265 14.03 10.34 13.37
N HIS A 266 13.00 9.96 12.60
CA HIS A 266 12.33 8.67 12.79
C HIS A 266 13.22 7.51 12.28
N PRO A 267 13.29 6.34 12.96
CA PRO A 267 14.13 5.20 12.54
C PRO A 267 13.92 4.75 11.08
N SER A 268 12.70 4.93 10.58
CA SER A 268 12.32 4.64 9.20
C SER A 268 12.80 5.68 8.15
N GLU A 269 13.59 6.67 8.57
CA GLU A 269 14.20 7.72 7.73
C GLU A 269 15.75 7.65 7.72
N SER A 270 16.35 6.71 8.48
CA SER A 270 17.82 6.51 8.52
C SER A 270 18.40 5.99 7.19
N GLY A 271 17.55 5.46 6.32
CA GLY A 271 17.97 4.78 5.09
C GLY A 271 18.56 3.40 5.35
N ILE A 272 19.07 2.77 4.29
CA ILE A 272 19.77 1.49 4.34
C ILE A 272 21.23 1.68 3.88
N ALA A 273 22.12 0.84 4.38
CA ALA A 273 23.52 0.78 4.00
C ALA A 273 23.69 0.24 2.56
N ILE A 274 24.69 0.79 1.88
CA ILE A 274 25.14 0.29 0.58
C ILE A 274 25.93 -0.99 0.82
N LYS A 275 25.49 -2.10 0.24
CA LYS A 275 26.19 -3.40 0.28
C LYS A 275 26.77 -3.75 -1.08
N GLU A 276 27.66 -4.73 -1.10
CA GLU A 276 28.20 -5.28 -2.34
C GLU A 276 27.08 -5.79 -3.26
N GLY A 277 27.15 -5.45 -4.55
CA GLY A 277 26.12 -5.76 -5.54
C GLY A 277 25.00 -4.72 -5.64
N ASP A 278 24.89 -3.79 -4.69
CA ASP A 278 23.97 -2.65 -4.85
C ASP A 278 24.51 -1.64 -5.87
N LEU A 279 23.60 -0.96 -6.56
CA LEU A 279 23.94 0.14 -7.46
C LEU A 279 23.81 1.48 -6.73
N THR A 280 24.74 2.40 -6.96
CA THR A 280 24.65 3.77 -6.46
C THR A 280 24.56 4.76 -7.61
N ILE A 281 23.55 5.64 -7.56
CA ILE A 281 23.31 6.72 -8.53
C ILE A 281 23.45 8.07 -7.79
N TYR A 282 24.43 8.87 -8.21
CA TYR A 282 24.70 10.19 -7.62
C TYR A 282 23.90 11.29 -8.34
N ASN A 283 22.92 11.85 -7.66
CA ASN A 283 22.16 13.03 -8.12
C ASN A 283 22.86 14.31 -7.65
N THR A 284 23.96 14.66 -8.32
CA THR A 284 24.81 15.82 -7.99
C THR A 284 24.83 16.90 -9.05
N GLY A 285 24.33 16.61 -10.25
CA GLY A 285 24.44 17.44 -11.44
C GLY A 285 23.11 17.99 -11.94
N THR A 286 23.01 18.16 -13.26
CA THR A 286 21.77 18.59 -13.93
C THR A 286 20.75 17.45 -14.02
N LEU A 287 19.50 17.78 -14.35
CA LEU A 287 18.46 16.78 -14.59
C LEU A 287 18.86 15.82 -15.72
N ASP A 288 19.40 16.35 -16.83
CA ASP A 288 19.86 15.54 -17.98
C ASP A 288 20.97 14.55 -17.59
N GLU A 289 21.91 14.98 -16.74
CA GLU A 289 22.97 14.11 -16.22
C GLU A 289 22.40 12.99 -15.36
N TYR A 290 21.43 13.32 -14.51
CA TYR A 290 20.74 12.35 -13.67
C TYR A 290 19.92 11.36 -14.51
N GLU A 291 19.18 11.83 -15.51
CA GLU A 291 18.43 10.99 -16.44
C GLU A 291 19.34 10.02 -17.20
N ARG A 292 20.49 10.49 -17.70
CA ARG A 292 21.49 9.62 -18.34
C ARG A 292 21.99 8.52 -17.39
N ALA A 293 22.27 8.87 -16.12
CA ALA A 293 22.72 7.89 -15.13
C ALA A 293 21.65 6.81 -14.85
N VAL A 294 20.38 7.22 -14.70
CA VAL A 294 19.25 6.29 -14.50
C VAL A 294 19.04 5.41 -15.73
N ASN A 295 19.15 5.95 -16.95
CA ASN A 295 19.00 5.19 -18.19
C ASN A 295 20.14 4.19 -18.42
N ALA A 296 21.37 4.55 -18.04
CA ALA A 296 22.51 3.63 -18.06
C ALA A 296 22.28 2.45 -17.10
N ALA A 297 21.87 2.74 -15.86
CA ALA A 297 21.49 1.75 -14.86
C ALA A 297 20.36 0.82 -15.36
N TRP A 298 19.34 1.41 -15.99
CA TRP A 298 18.23 0.67 -16.60
C TRP A 298 18.70 -0.31 -17.67
N THR A 299 19.66 0.09 -18.51
CA THR A 299 20.18 -0.76 -19.58
C THR A 299 20.85 -2.02 -19.00
N THR A 300 21.57 -1.88 -17.89
CA THR A 300 22.20 -3.00 -17.18
C THR A 300 21.18 -3.95 -16.56
N ILE A 301 20.17 -3.44 -15.85
CA ILE A 301 19.17 -4.35 -15.25
C ILE A 301 18.31 -5.02 -16.34
N LYS A 302 17.98 -4.30 -17.42
CA LYS A 302 17.17 -4.82 -18.53
C LYS A 302 17.81 -6.02 -19.23
N SER A 303 19.13 -6.11 -19.31
CA SER A 303 19.79 -7.30 -19.87
C SER A 303 19.63 -8.57 -19.02
N THR A 304 19.08 -8.43 -17.81
CA THR A 304 18.88 -9.53 -16.85
C THR A 304 17.40 -9.81 -16.55
N LEU A 305 16.46 -9.12 -17.22
CA LEU A 305 15.01 -9.32 -17.12
C LEU A 305 14.51 -10.36 -18.12
#